data_AF-A0A915V2X9-F1
#
_entry.id   AF-A0A915V2X9-F1
#
_cell.length_a   1.000
_cell.length_b   1.000
_cell.length_c   1.000
_cell.angle_alpha   90.00
_cell.angle_beta   90.00
_cell.angle_gamma   90.00
#
_symmetry.space_group_name_H-M   'P 1'
#
loop_
_entity.id
_entity.type
_entity.pdbx_description
1 polymer ?
#
loop_
_entity_poly.entity_id
_entity_poly.type
_entity_poly.pdbx_seq_one_letter_code
_entity_poly.pdbx_strand_id
1 'polypeptide(L)'
;MWARYTITVSFLALAIAYGATLFAGWSIARAVPGVASAEQTSFLARSLAIAIIAWPIWAIHWRWAQRDWRWDGTVSQLYLAFFTIMGLIASAWIGMQFISRLLEVLFGTKPADGDSISYLIGALWSTLVSLLVWVYHGGIWIQHRRRAAR
;
A
#
# COMPACT_ATOMS: atom_id res chain seq x y z
N MET A 1 12.74 -13.23 22.35
CA MET A 1 12.54 -11.75 22.32
C MET A 1 12.79 -11.19 20.93
N TRP A 2 13.85 -11.61 20.23
CA TRP A 2 14.19 -11.21 18.86
C TRP A 2 13.05 -11.30 17.83
N ALA A 3 12.36 -12.44 17.73
CA ALA A 3 11.28 -12.61 16.76
C ALA A 3 10.09 -11.65 16.96
N ARG A 4 9.77 -11.29 18.21
CA ARG A 4 8.70 -10.32 18.48
C ARG A 4 9.12 -8.92 18.03
N TYR A 5 10.37 -8.56 18.30
CA TYR A 5 10.94 -7.29 17.86
C TYR A 5 10.91 -7.16 16.33
N THR A 6 11.42 -8.15 15.60
CA THR A 6 11.48 -8.09 14.12
C THR A 6 10.09 -8.04 13.49
N ILE A 7 9.11 -8.77 14.02
CA ILE A 7 7.72 -8.70 13.55
C ILE A 7 7.10 -7.34 13.82
N THR A 8 7.26 -6.77 15.03
CA THR A 8 6.71 -5.46 15.35
C THR A 8 7.32 -4.35 14.49
N VAL A 9 8.64 -4.36 14.30
CA VAL A 9 9.31 -3.37 13.44
C VAL A 9 8.87 -3.54 11.99
N SER A 10 8.78 -4.77 11.49
CA SER A 10 8.25 -5.05 10.15
C SER A 10 6.82 -4.55 9.99
N PHE A 11 5.96 -4.75 10.99
CA PHE A 11 4.57 -4.30 10.96
C PHE A 11 4.49 -2.77 10.85
N LEU A 12 5.17 -2.07 11.74
CA LEU A 12 5.18 -0.60 11.75
C LEU A 12 5.79 -0.03 10.47
N ALA A 13 6.92 -0.58 10.04
CA ALA A 13 7.58 -0.15 8.82
C ALA A 13 6.69 -0.35 7.59
N LEU A 14 5.98 -1.48 7.48
CA LEU A 14 5.04 -1.69 6.38
C LEU A 14 3.85 -0.74 6.43
N ALA A 15 3.26 -0.54 7.61
CA ALA A 15 2.13 0.38 7.77
C ALA A 15 2.51 1.81 7.37
N ILE A 16 3.69 2.28 7.82
CA ILE A 16 4.24 3.59 7.47
C ILE A 16 4.57 3.66 5.98
N ALA A 17 5.28 2.67 5.44
CA ALA A 17 5.65 2.63 4.03
C ALA A 17 4.42 2.63 3.13
N TYR A 18 3.42 1.82 3.47
CA TYR A 18 2.15 1.75 2.76
C TYR A 18 1.42 3.09 2.78
N GLY A 19 1.19 3.67 3.95
CA GLY A 19 0.53 4.97 4.07
C GLY A 19 1.26 6.07 3.30
N ALA A 20 2.58 6.17 3.46
CA ALA A 20 3.40 7.14 2.76
C ALA A 20 3.35 6.96 1.23
N THR A 21 3.31 5.71 0.75
CA THR A 21 3.22 5.39 -0.68
C THR A 21 1.85 5.77 -1.26
N LEU A 22 0.76 5.57 -0.48
CA LEU A 22 -0.56 6.04 -0.87
C LEU A 22 -0.57 7.58 -0.96
N PHE A 23 -0.11 8.28 0.07
CA PHE A 23 -0.04 9.74 0.07
C PHE A 23 0.82 10.29 -1.07
N ALA A 24 1.96 9.64 -1.35
CA ALA A 24 2.80 9.99 -2.49
C ALA A 24 2.02 9.83 -3.81
N GLY A 25 1.31 8.72 -4.03
CA GLY A 25 0.49 8.51 -5.23
C GLY A 25 -0.55 9.60 -5.45
N TRP A 26 -1.31 9.94 -4.40
CA TRP A 26 -2.31 11.01 -4.44
C TRP A 26 -1.71 12.41 -4.64
N SER A 27 -0.43 12.60 -4.26
CA SER A 27 0.26 13.88 -4.36
C SER A 27 1.00 14.05 -5.69
N ILE A 28 1.62 12.99 -6.23
CA ILE A 28 2.23 12.96 -7.57
C ILE A 28 1.20 13.34 -8.62
N ALA A 29 0.00 12.78 -8.48
CA ALA A 29 -1.15 13.11 -9.30
C ALA A 29 -1.37 14.62 -9.46
N ARG A 30 -1.15 15.40 -8.39
CA ARG A 30 -1.38 16.86 -8.36
C ARG A 30 -0.10 17.68 -8.56
N ALA A 31 1.06 17.04 -8.56
CA ALA A 31 2.36 17.70 -8.66
C ALA A 31 2.70 17.99 -10.13
N VAL A 32 1.94 18.89 -10.75
CA VAL A 32 2.26 19.40 -12.09
C VAL A 32 3.32 20.50 -11.97
N PRO A 33 4.48 20.38 -12.65
CA PRO A 33 5.52 21.41 -12.65
C PRO A 33 4.96 22.77 -13.08
N GLY A 34 5.20 23.81 -12.29
CA GLY A 34 4.74 25.18 -12.57
C GLY A 34 3.31 25.52 -12.15
N VAL A 35 2.52 24.54 -11.70
CA VAL A 35 1.13 24.74 -11.21
C VAL A 35 0.97 24.35 -9.75
N ALA A 36 1.71 23.32 -9.29
CA ALA A 36 1.63 22.82 -7.92
C ALA A 36 2.07 23.86 -6.89
N SER A 37 1.33 23.96 -5.78
CA SER A 37 1.72 24.84 -4.67
C SER A 37 2.98 24.33 -3.96
N ALA A 38 3.75 25.23 -3.34
CA ALA A 38 4.92 24.86 -2.53
C ALA A 38 4.57 23.88 -1.40
N GLU A 39 3.34 23.95 -0.88
CA GLU A 39 2.84 23.01 0.13
C GLU A 39 2.63 21.61 -0.44
N GLN A 40 2.03 21.48 -1.62
CA GLN A 40 1.81 20.19 -2.28
C GLN A 40 3.13 19.50 -2.63
N THR A 41 4.10 20.25 -3.16
CA THR A 41 5.42 19.71 -3.49
C THR A 41 6.19 19.30 -2.23
N SER A 42 6.10 20.09 -1.16
CA SER A 42 6.67 19.74 0.15
C SER A 42 6.05 18.48 0.75
N PHE A 43 4.73 18.34 0.69
CA PHE A 43 4.02 17.15 1.19
C PHE A 43 4.38 15.89 0.38
N LEU A 44 4.47 16.01 -0.94
CA LEU A 44 4.94 14.93 -1.81
C LEU A 44 6.37 14.51 -1.44
N ALA A 45 7.29 15.47 -1.31
CA ALA A 45 8.68 15.20 -0.97
C ALA A 45 8.82 14.48 0.37
N ARG A 46 8.05 14.90 1.40
CA ARG A 46 8.00 14.22 2.70
C ARG A 46 7.46 12.80 2.59
N SER A 47 6.37 12.61 1.87
CA SER A 47 5.76 11.29 1.68
C SER A 47 6.72 10.32 0.98
N LEU A 48 7.39 10.79 -0.07
CA LEU A 48 8.42 10.01 -0.77
C LEU A 48 9.62 9.71 0.13
N ALA A 49 10.13 10.69 0.87
CA ALA A 49 11.25 10.47 1.79
C ALA A 49 10.93 9.41 2.84
N ILE A 50 9.72 9.45 3.41
CA ILE A 50 9.25 8.43 4.36
C ILE A 50 9.17 7.06 3.68
N ALA A 51 8.56 6.97 2.49
CA ALA A 51 8.44 5.71 1.77
C ALA A 51 9.82 5.10 1.44
N ILE A 52 10.77 5.92 0.97
CA ILE A 52 12.13 5.51 0.61
C ILE A 52 12.87 4.91 1.81
N ILE A 53 12.64 5.41 3.02
CA ILE A 53 13.28 4.91 4.24
C ILE A 53 12.53 3.69 4.80
N ALA A 54 11.19 3.74 4.84
CA ALA A 54 10.37 2.72 5.47
C ALA A 54 10.35 1.39 4.69
N TRP A 55 10.38 1.42 3.35
CA TRP A 55 10.38 0.21 2.52
C TRP A 55 11.60 -0.70 2.76
N PRO A 56 12.86 -0.19 2.74
CA PRO A 56 14.02 -0.99 3.09
C PRO A 56 13.97 -1.55 4.52
N ILE A 57 13.52 -0.75 5.49
CA ILE A 57 13.39 -1.20 6.88
C ILE A 57 12.42 -2.37 6.96
N TRP A 58 11.24 -2.25 6.33
CA TRP A 58 10.29 -3.36 6.23
C TRP A 58 10.92 -4.57 5.57
N ALA A 59 11.52 -4.42 4.38
CA ALA A 59 12.05 -5.55 3.62
C ALA A 59 13.10 -6.34 4.41
N ILE A 60 13.99 -5.66 5.14
CA ILE A 60 15.01 -6.29 5.98
C ILE A 60 14.36 -7.04 7.15
N HIS A 61 13.50 -6.38 7.92
CA HIS A 61 12.88 -6.98 9.10
C HIS A 61 11.89 -8.08 8.73
N TRP A 62 11.22 -7.94 7.59
CA TRP A 62 10.35 -8.97 7.04
C TRP A 62 11.11 -10.23 6.67
N ARG A 63 12.25 -10.11 5.96
CA ARG A 63 13.11 -11.26 5.63
C ARG A 63 13.64 -11.95 6.87
N TRP A 64 14.04 -11.21 7.89
CA TRP A 64 14.48 -11.79 9.16
C TRP A 64 13.34 -12.45 9.91
N ALA A 65 12.19 -11.78 9.99
CA ALA A 65 11.02 -12.34 10.61
C ALA A 65 10.66 -13.67 9.96
N GLN A 66 10.62 -13.75 8.61
CA GLN A 66 10.28 -14.96 7.86
C GLN A 66 11.18 -16.16 8.18
N ARG A 67 12.46 -15.93 8.51
CA ARG A 67 13.41 -17.00 8.88
C ARG A 67 13.10 -17.60 10.24
N ASP A 68 12.80 -16.75 11.22
CA ASP A 68 12.54 -17.15 12.60
C ASP A 68 11.03 -17.37 12.88
N TRP A 69 10.24 -17.41 11.81
CA TRP A 69 8.80 -17.34 11.84
C TRP A 69 8.19 -18.68 12.28
N ARG A 70 7.42 -18.68 13.37
CA ARG A 70 6.48 -19.78 13.67
C ARG A 70 5.19 -19.52 12.92
N TRP A 71 4.97 -20.25 11.81
CA TRP A 71 3.84 -20.03 10.91
C TRP A 71 2.48 -20.28 11.57
N ASP A 72 2.44 -21.15 12.58
CA ASP A 72 1.22 -21.44 13.34
C ASP A 72 1.00 -20.49 14.52
N GLY A 73 1.93 -19.55 14.76
CA GLY A 73 1.84 -18.60 15.85
C GLY A 73 0.75 -17.54 15.63
N THR A 74 0.05 -17.14 16.70
CA THR A 74 -1.00 -16.11 16.64
C THR A 74 -0.52 -14.79 16.06
N VAL A 75 0.67 -14.33 16.47
CA VAL A 75 1.25 -13.05 16.01
C VAL A 75 1.49 -13.05 14.49
N SER A 76 2.02 -14.16 14.00
CA SER A 76 2.28 -14.42 12.59
C SER A 76 1.01 -14.37 11.74
N GLN A 77 -0.03 -15.06 12.21
CA GLN A 77 -1.33 -15.12 11.56
C GLN A 77 -2.01 -13.74 11.56
N LEU A 78 -1.92 -13.00 12.68
CA LEU A 78 -2.45 -11.64 12.78
C LEU A 78 -1.75 -10.67 11.83
N TYR A 79 -0.42 -10.72 11.72
CA TYR A 79 0.33 -9.90 10.78
C TYR A 79 -0.16 -10.12 9.34
N LEU A 80 -0.18 -11.39 8.91
CA LEU A 80 -0.58 -11.74 7.55
C LEU A 80 -2.04 -11.41 7.28
N ALA A 81 -2.94 -11.74 8.21
CA ALA A 81 -4.36 -11.42 8.10
C ALA A 81 -4.58 -9.91 8.00
N PHE A 82 -3.92 -9.12 8.85
CA PHE A 82 -4.05 -7.67 8.86
C PHE A 82 -3.69 -7.07 7.48
N PHE A 83 -2.49 -7.33 6.96
CA PHE A 83 -2.07 -6.75 5.68
C PHE A 83 -2.83 -7.33 4.48
N THR A 84 -3.25 -8.60 4.54
CA THR A 84 -4.10 -9.19 3.50
C THR A 84 -5.47 -8.51 3.46
N ILE A 85 -6.14 -8.39 4.61
CA ILE A 85 -7.48 -7.79 4.71
C ILE A 85 -7.41 -6.31 4.37
N MET A 86 -6.44 -5.58 4.92
CA MET A 86 -6.25 -4.16 4.65
C MET A 86 -5.97 -3.91 3.16
N GLY A 87 -5.08 -4.69 2.54
CA GLY A 87 -4.79 -4.57 1.11
C GLY A 87 -6.02 -4.88 0.24
N LEU A 88 -6.80 -5.90 0.59
CA LEU A 88 -8.04 -6.25 -0.10
C LEU A 88 -9.08 -5.14 0.00
N ILE A 89 -9.36 -4.65 1.22
CA ILE A 89 -10.33 -3.58 1.44
C ILE A 89 -9.90 -2.32 0.70
N ALA A 90 -8.65 -1.91 0.81
CA ALA A 90 -8.15 -0.70 0.17
C ALA A 90 -8.15 -0.83 -1.36
N SER A 91 -7.74 -1.96 -1.92
CA SER A 91 -7.75 -2.18 -3.37
C SER A 91 -9.17 -2.20 -3.93
N ALA A 92 -10.13 -2.84 -3.25
CA ALA A 92 -11.53 -2.84 -3.65
C ALA A 92 -12.15 -1.44 -3.55
N TRP A 93 -11.95 -0.75 -2.43
CA TRP A 93 -12.53 0.57 -2.19
C TRP A 93 -11.97 1.63 -3.14
N ILE A 94 -10.65 1.73 -3.26
CA ILE A 94 -9.98 2.71 -4.13
C ILE A 94 -10.18 2.31 -5.60
N GLY A 95 -10.18 1.01 -5.92
CA GLY A 95 -10.50 0.50 -7.26
C GLY A 95 -11.91 0.86 -7.70
N MET A 96 -12.91 0.72 -6.82
CA MET A 96 -14.28 1.16 -7.09
C MET A 96 -14.33 2.66 -7.42
N GLN A 97 -13.63 3.49 -6.62
CA GLN A 97 -13.53 4.93 -6.87
C GLN A 97 -12.86 5.26 -8.22
N PHE A 98 -11.77 4.56 -8.55
CA PHE A 98 -11.08 4.68 -9.83
C PHE A 98 -12.02 4.36 -11.01
N ILE A 99 -12.71 3.21 -10.96
CA ILE A 99 -13.63 2.78 -12.02
C ILE A 99 -14.81 3.74 -12.13
N SER A 100 -15.41 4.17 -11.02
CA SER A 100 -16.51 5.14 -11.03
C SER A 100 -16.10 6.44 -11.74
N ARG A 101 -14.96 7.03 -11.35
CA ARG A 101 -14.45 8.25 -11.97
C ARG A 101 -14.15 8.04 -13.45
N LEU A 102 -13.58 6.90 -13.82
CA LEU A 102 -13.25 6.58 -15.20
C LEU A 102 -14.53 6.52 -16.05
N LEU A 103 -15.57 5.85 -15.56
CA LEU A 103 -16.87 5.78 -16.25
C LEU A 103 -17.54 7.14 -16.35
N GLU A 104 -17.48 7.97 -15.30
CA GLU A 104 -17.99 9.35 -15.34
C GLU A 104 -17.34 10.18 -16.46
N VAL A 105 -16.03 10.06 -16.62
CA VAL A 105 -15.28 10.74 -17.69
C VAL A 105 -15.67 10.17 -19.07
N LEU A 106 -15.75 8.84 -19.20
CA LEU A 106 -16.09 8.18 -20.46
C LEU A 106 -17.52 8.47 -20.92
N PHE A 107 -18.46 8.60 -19.98
CA PHE A 107 -19.86 8.95 -20.27
C PHE A 107 -20.09 10.46 -20.39
N GLY A 108 -19.05 11.27 -20.19
CA GLY A 108 -19.15 12.73 -20.28
C GLY A 108 -19.91 13.38 -19.11
N THR A 109 -20.16 12.65 -18.01
CA THR A 109 -20.77 13.21 -16.80
C THR A 109 -19.75 13.98 -15.96
N LYS A 110 -18.45 13.81 -16.22
CA LYS A 110 -17.36 14.64 -15.67
C LYS A 110 -16.34 15.01 -16.76
N PRO A 111 -15.83 16.25 -16.81
CA PRO A 111 -14.83 16.64 -17.81
C PRO A 111 -13.49 15.90 -17.62
N ALA A 112 -12.79 15.64 -18.73
CA ALA A 112 -11.44 15.07 -18.75
C ALA A 112 -10.37 16.16 -18.49
N ASP A 113 -10.50 16.87 -17.38
CA ASP A 113 -9.61 17.97 -16.99
C ASP A 113 -8.45 17.49 -16.09
N GLY A 114 -7.61 18.45 -15.69
CA GLY A 114 -6.46 18.16 -14.83
C GLY A 114 -6.83 17.51 -13.49
N ASP A 115 -7.95 17.89 -12.87
CA ASP A 115 -8.45 17.27 -11.63
C ASP A 115 -8.80 15.79 -11.85
N SER A 116 -9.55 15.50 -12.91
CA SER A 116 -9.98 14.14 -13.22
C SER A 116 -8.80 13.23 -13.58
N ILE A 117 -7.84 13.73 -14.36
CA ILE A 117 -6.61 13.01 -14.68
C ILE A 117 -5.78 12.75 -13.42
N SER A 118 -5.58 13.77 -12.58
CA SER A 118 -4.86 13.65 -11.30
C SER A 118 -5.52 12.57 -10.43
N TYR A 119 -6.85 12.64 -10.26
CA TYR A 119 -7.60 11.68 -9.47
C TYR A 119 -7.41 10.24 -9.99
N LEU A 120 -7.55 10.04 -11.31
CA LEU A 120 -7.39 8.72 -11.92
C LEU A 120 -5.99 8.15 -11.71
N ILE A 121 -4.94 8.96 -11.84
CA ILE A 121 -3.55 8.55 -11.61
C ILE A 121 -3.35 8.16 -10.13
N GLY A 122 -3.81 9.00 -9.20
CA GLY A 122 -3.66 8.75 -7.77
C GLY A 122 -4.42 7.50 -7.31
N ALA A 123 -5.63 7.31 -7.82
CA ALA A 123 -6.46 6.14 -7.55
C ALA A 123 -5.84 4.87 -8.16
N LEU A 124 -5.38 4.91 -9.42
CA LEU A 124 -4.72 3.79 -10.07
C LEU A 124 -3.46 3.35 -9.32
N TRP A 125 -2.58 4.29 -9.00
CA TRP A 125 -1.37 4.02 -8.21
C TRP A 125 -1.73 3.35 -6.88
N SER A 126 -2.67 3.94 -6.14
CA SER A 126 -3.09 3.46 -4.83
C SER A 126 -3.70 2.06 -4.92
N THR A 127 -4.56 1.80 -5.90
CA THR A 127 -5.14 0.48 -6.15
C THR A 127 -4.05 -0.56 -6.42
N LEU A 128 -3.06 -0.24 -7.28
CA LEU A 128 -1.95 -1.15 -7.58
C LEU A 128 -1.11 -1.47 -6.34
N VAL A 129 -0.77 -0.46 -5.53
CA VAL A 129 -0.01 -0.65 -4.30
C VAL A 129 -0.78 -1.51 -3.29
N SER A 130 -2.07 -1.23 -3.08
CA SER A 130 -2.93 -2.04 -2.21
C SER A 130 -3.09 -3.48 -2.72
N LEU A 131 -3.24 -3.65 -4.03
CA LEU A 131 -3.33 -4.96 -4.68
C LEU A 131 -2.05 -5.76 -4.48
N LEU A 132 -0.87 -5.13 -4.63
CA LEU A 132 0.42 -5.77 -4.37
C LEU A 132 0.55 -6.22 -2.91
N VAL A 133 0.16 -5.38 -1.95
CA VAL A 133 0.17 -5.75 -0.52
C VAL A 133 -0.74 -6.95 -0.27
N TRP A 134 -1.95 -6.95 -0.83
CA TRP A 134 -2.90 -8.05 -0.71
C TRP A 134 -2.36 -9.35 -1.32
N VAL A 135 -1.94 -9.32 -2.58
CA VAL A 135 -1.47 -10.51 -3.31
C VAL A 135 -0.22 -11.09 -2.64
N TYR A 136 0.71 -10.24 -2.23
CA TYR A 136 1.95 -10.68 -1.58
C TYR A 136 1.68 -11.38 -0.25
N HIS A 137 0.97 -10.72 0.68
CA HIS A 137 0.72 -11.28 2.01
C HIS A 137 -0.31 -12.42 1.98
N GLY A 138 -1.35 -12.29 1.15
CA GLY A 138 -2.37 -13.32 0.97
C GLY A 138 -1.80 -14.60 0.33
N GLY A 139 -0.91 -14.45 -0.66
CA GLY A 139 -0.22 -15.58 -1.28
C GLY A 139 0.62 -16.37 -0.27
N ILE A 140 1.40 -15.68 0.55
CA ILE A 140 2.17 -16.29 1.65
C ILE A 140 1.23 -16.98 2.64
N TRP A 141 0.17 -16.29 3.05
CA TRP A 141 -0.79 -16.82 4.03
C TRP A 141 -1.46 -18.13 3.59
N ILE A 142 -1.90 -18.18 2.33
CA ILE A 142 -2.50 -19.38 1.73
C ILE A 142 -1.48 -20.51 1.61
N GLN A 143 -0.25 -20.19 1.19
CA GLN A 143 0.82 -21.19 1.03
C GLN A 143 1.09 -21.94 2.35
N HIS A 144 1.14 -21.22 3.47
CA HIS A 144 1.41 -21.83 4.77
C HIS A 144 0.22 -22.65 5.31
N ARG A 145 -1.02 -22.18 5.13
CA ARG A 145 -2.21 -22.97 5.52
C ARG A 145 -2.30 -24.30 4.77
N ARG A 146 -1.93 -24.33 3.48
CA ARG A 146 -1.92 -25.56 2.69
C ARG A 146 -0.85 -26.56 3.13
N ARG A 147 0.29 -26.08 3.67
CA ARG A 147 1.36 -26.94 4.16
C ARG A 147 1.02 -27.60 5.50
N ALA A 148 0.27 -26.92 6.37
CA ALA A 148 -0.15 -27.47 7.66
C ALA A 148 -1.25 -28.56 7.55
N ALA A 149 -1.93 -28.64 6.41
CA ALA A 149 -3.02 -29.60 6.15
C ALA A 149 -2.55 -30.90 5.46
N ARG A 150 -1.25 -31.03 5.16
CA ARG A 150 -0.64 -32.25 4.60
C ARG A 150 0.21 -32.91 5.65
#